data_AF-A0A8J7VF39-F1
#
_entry.id   AF-A0A8J7VF39-F1
#
_cell.length_a   1.000
_cell.length_b   1.000
_cell.length_c   1.000
_cell.angle_alpha   90.00
_cell.angle_beta   90.00
_cell.angle_gamma   90.00
#
_symmetry.space_group_name_H-M   'P 1'
#
loop_
_entity.id
_entity.type
_entity.pdbx_description
1 polymer ?
#
loop_
_entity_poly.entity_id
_entity_poly.type
_entity_poly.pdbx_seq_one_letter_code
_entity_poly.pdbx_strand_id
1 'polypeptide(L)' 'MNVRIRPIHRNDAVYLNQMRTMPGVFENILGYPSERLEKSESFASSVSDFSHQFAAVVRDDSGAE' A
#
# COMPACT_ATOMS: atom_id res chain seq x y z
N MET A 1 -17.91 7.99 3.06
CA MET A 1 -16.55 7.41 3.01
C MET A 1 -15.70 8.09 4.07
N ASN A 2 -15.42 7.39 5.18
CA ASN A 2 -14.52 7.90 6.22
C ASN A 2 -13.11 7.39 5.92
N VAL A 3 -12.15 8.31 5.80
CA VAL A 3 -10.76 7.99 5.50
C VAL A 3 -9.90 8.27 6.73
N ARG A 4 -9.10 7.28 7.13
CA ARG A 4 -8.12 7.39 8.22
C ARG A 4 -6.71 7.28 7.66
N ILE A 5 -5.85 8.22 8.01
CA ILE A 5 -4.42 8.13 7.69
C ILE A 5 -3.69 7.40 8.82
N ARG A 6 -2.94 6.34 8.51
CA ARG A 6 -2.13 5.59 9.47
C ARG A 6 -0.82 5.08 8.85
N PRO A 7 0.20 4.72 9.65
CA PRO A 7 1.37 4.02 9.13
C PRO A 7 0.99 2.76 8.38
N ILE A 8 1.81 2.38 7.39
CA ILE A 8 1.64 1.13 6.66
C ILE A 8 1.96 -0.08 7.56
N HIS A 9 1.19 -1.14 7.40
CA HIS A 9 1.39 -2.42 8.06
C HIS A 9 1.82 -3.48 7.04
N ARG A 10 2.43 -4.56 7.52
CA ARG A 10 2.85 -5.69 6.67
C ARG A 10 1.72 -6.26 5.82
N ASN A 11 0.51 -6.33 6.40
CA ASN A 11 -0.68 -6.86 5.73
C ASN A 11 -1.20 -5.95 4.61
N ASP A 12 -0.72 -4.70 4.51
CA ASP A 12 -1.11 -3.79 3.42
C ASP A 12 -0.39 -4.13 2.09
N ALA A 13 0.56 -5.06 2.09
CA ALA A 13 1.38 -5.41 0.92
C ALA A 13 0.53 -5.74 -0.32
N VAL A 14 -0.58 -6.46 -0.14
CA VAL A 14 -1.49 -6.82 -1.23
C VAL A 14 -2.14 -5.58 -1.85
N TYR A 15 -2.61 -4.64 -1.01
CA TYR A 15 -3.25 -3.41 -1.48
C TYR A 15 -2.23 -2.45 -2.10
N LEU A 16 -1.01 -2.39 -1.55
CA LEU A 16 0.09 -1.64 -2.15
C LEU A 16 0.46 -2.18 -3.52
N ASN A 17 0.55 -3.51 -3.69
CA ASN A 17 0.84 -4.13 -4.98
C ASN A 17 -0.25 -3.82 -6.00
N GLN A 18 -1.52 -3.96 -5.62
CA GLN A 18 -2.66 -3.62 -6.46
C GLN A 18 -2.58 -2.16 -6.92
N MET A 19 -2.44 -1.21 -5.99
CA MET A 19 -2.33 0.20 -6.36
C MET A 19 -1.13 0.49 -7.26
N ARG A 20 0.05 -0.07 -6.96
CA ARG A 20 1.29 0.20 -7.71
C ARG A 20 1.32 -0.43 -9.10
N THR A 21 0.43 -1.39 -9.38
CA THR A 21 0.31 -2.03 -10.70
C THR A 21 -0.89 -1.50 -11.49
N MET A 22 -1.73 -0.63 -10.91
CA MET A 22 -2.85 0.00 -11.60
C MET A 22 -2.37 0.92 -12.74
N PRO A 23 -3.00 0.84 -13.93
CA PRO A 23 -2.80 1.82 -14.99
C PRO A 23 -3.11 3.23 -14.50
N GLY A 24 -2.27 4.19 -14.89
CA GLY A 24 -2.29 5.56 -14.39
C GLY A 24 -1.53 5.75 -13.07
N VAL A 25 -1.23 4.70 -12.30
CA VAL A 25 -0.41 4.82 -11.09
C VAL A 25 1.03 4.45 -11.40
N PHE A 26 1.27 3.27 -11.97
CA PHE A 26 2.63 2.76 -12.17
C PHE A 26 3.47 3.69 -13.06
N GLU A 27 2.86 4.34 -14.05
CA GLU A 27 3.50 5.30 -14.95
C GLU A 27 3.99 6.54 -14.19
N ASN A 28 3.29 6.93 -13.12
CA ASN A 28 3.58 8.13 -12.33
C ASN A 28 4.57 7.89 -11.18
N ILE A 29 4.82 6.64 -10.82
CA ILE A 29 5.75 6.26 -9.73
C ILE A 29 6.99 5.52 -10.23
N LEU A 30 7.20 5.48 -11.56
CA LEU A 30 8.25 4.68 -12.20
C LEU A 30 8.16 3.19 -11.81
N GLY A 31 6.92 2.72 -11.62
CA GLY A 31 6.59 1.36 -11.25
C GLY A 31 6.65 0.42 -12.45
N TYR A 32 6.66 -0.88 -12.16
CA TYR A 32 6.57 -1.92 -13.18
C TYR A 32 5.17 -2.52 -13.16
N PRO A 33 4.46 -2.59 -14.32
CA PRO A 33 3.16 -3.25 -14.36
C PRO A 33 3.25 -4.76 -14.07
N SER A 34 4.46 -5.35 -14.15
CA SER A 34 4.76 -6.73 -13.81
C SER A 34 5.28 -6.93 -12.37
N GLU A 35 5.18 -5.91 -11.50
CA GLU A 35 5.61 -6.02 -10.10
C GLU A 35 4.87 -7.14 -9.39
N ARG A 36 5.62 -8.16 -8.93
CA ARG A 36 5.04 -9.27 -8.19
C ARG A 36 4.75 -8.90 -6.73
N LEU A 37 3.78 -9.59 -6.14
CA LEU A 37 3.36 -9.38 -4.75
C LEU A 37 4.52 -9.47 -3.76
N GLU A 38 5.46 -10.40 -3.98
CA GLU A 38 6.61 -10.64 -3.08
C GLU A 38 7.51 -9.40 -2.96
N LYS A 39 7.57 -8.56 -4.00
CA LYS A 39 8.32 -7.30 -3.95
C LYS A 39 7.63 -6.29 -3.02
N SER A 40 6.29 -6.23 -3.07
CA SER A 40 5.52 -5.37 -2.18
C SER A 40 5.52 -5.89 -0.74
N GLU A 41 5.51 -7.21 -0.53
CA GLU A 41 5.69 -7.83 0.79
C GLU A 41 7.07 -7.56 1.38
N SER A 42 8.12 -7.64 0.55
CA SER A 42 9.48 -7.28 0.95
C SER A 42 9.57 -5.81 1.35
N PHE A 43 8.97 -4.90 0.56
CA PHE A 43 8.85 -3.49 0.92
C PHE A 43 8.12 -3.28 2.25
N ALA A 44 6.94 -3.87 2.42
CA ALA A 44 6.15 -3.72 3.65
C ALA A 44 6.86 -4.31 4.87
N SER A 45 7.69 -5.34 4.68
CA SER A 45 8.53 -5.94 5.75
C SER A 45 9.78 -5.12 6.07
N SER A 46 10.23 -4.26 5.16
CA SER A 46 11.40 -3.38 5.37
C SER A 46 11.06 -2.11 6.16
N VAL A 47 9.78 -1.85 6.39
CA VAL A 47 9.30 -0.72 7.19
C VAL A 47 9.82 -0.88 8.61
N SER A 48 10.56 0.12 9.06
CA SER A 48 11.19 0.20 10.38
C SER A 48 10.77 1.47 11.09
N ASP A 49 11.26 1.67 12.31
CA ASP A 49 10.95 2.86 13.13
C ASP A 49 11.35 4.20 12.47
N PHE A 50 12.23 4.17 11.46
CA PHE A 50 12.66 5.34 10.69
C PHE A 50 11.91 5.52 9.37
N SER A 51 10.89 4.69 9.12
CA SER A 51 10.14 4.66 7.88
C SER A 51 8.88 5.53 8.02
N HIS A 52 8.77 6.58 7.20
CA HIS A 52 7.70 7.58 7.31
C HIS A 52 6.64 7.43 6.20
N GLN A 53 6.19 6.20 5.95
CA GLN A 53 5.14 5.92 4.95
C GLN A 53 3.79 5.72 5.63
N PHE A 54 2.78 6.38 5.09
CA PHE A 54 1.41 6.33 5.56
C PHE A 54 0.49 5.86 4.44
N ALA A 55 -0.57 5.16 4.82
CA ALA A 55 -1.68 4.81 3.93
C ALA A 55 -2.94 5.55 4.36
N ALA A 56 -3.73 5.96 3.36
CA ALA A 56 -5.11 6.36 3.54
C ALA A 56 -5.99 5.11 3.48
N VAL A 57 -6.64 4.79 4.59
CA VAL A 57 -7.46 3.60 4.72
C VAL A 57 -8.93 3.99 4.81
N VAL A 58 -9.75 3.28 4.06
CA VAL A 58 -11.19 3.47 4.03
C VAL A 58 -11.79 2.53 5.05
N ARG A 59 -12.61 3.05 5.96
CA ARG A 59 -13.39 2.20 6.85
C ARG A 59 -14.71 1.85 6.17
N ASP A 60 -15.06 0.56 6.18
CA ASP A 60 -16.41 0.15 5.84
C ASP A 60 -17.41 0.56 6.94
N ASP A 61 -18.70 0.40 6.68
CA ASP A 61 -19.76 0.78 7.64
C ASP A 61 -19.73 -0.08 8.94
N SER A 62 -18.98 -1.19 8.94
CA SER A 62 -18.73 -2.04 10.12
C SER A 62 -17.49 -1.61 10.92
N GLY A 63 -16.70 -0.65 10.41
CA GLY A 63 -15.47 -0.16 11.02
C GLY A 63 -14.23 -1.00 10.70
N ALA A 64 -14.34 -2.01 9.84
CA ALA A 64 -13.22 -2.79 9.34
C ALA A 64 -12.44 -2.04 8.24
N GLU A 65 -11.16 -2.39 8.11
CA GLU A 65 -10.20 -1.85 7.14
C GLU A 65 -9.96 -2.82 5.97
#